data_AF-A0A0F9ALY4-F1
#
_entry.id   AF-A0A0F9ALY4-F1
#
_cell.length_a   1.000
_cell.length_b   1.000
_cell.length_c   1.000
_cell.angle_alpha   90.00
_cell.angle_beta   90.00
_cell.angle_gamma   90.00
#
_symmetry.space_group_name_H-M   'P 1'
#
loop_
_entity.id
_entity.type
_entity.pdbx_description
1 polymer ?
#
loop_
_entity_poly.entity_id
_entity_poly.type
_entity_poly.pdbx_seq_one_letter_code
_entity_poly.pdbx_strand_id
1 'polypeptide(L)'
;FWLGEAPSRTLELSQELSELRRQIEQRLNSNGDVIAWLAAECALPAEAAEQAVRYVRAQKDSLGLVPTDTDVVFERFFDDSGGMQLIVHAPFGGRINRAWGLALRKRFCVSFDFELQAAASDDAILLSIGPQNSFPLEDLFSFVRSAIVEETLTQALLPTPLFPTRWRWNATRALAVLRQRQGKRVPPPIQRMRSDDLLAAVFPRIVACQENVTGPVDLPDHPLVRQTVHDCLHEAMDLEGLKEVLTRVEAGEIRLHARDTTEPSPFAHEMLNSKPYTYLDDAPLEERRARAITLRRTLPESARDLGVLDESAIQRVREEAWPQPRDAEEVHDSLLGLIAVRAADAPEWEGWLDELIAAGRAAVAQTAEGERLWFAAEDLRLVEELY
;
A
#
# COMPACT_ATOMS: atom_id res chain seq x y z
N PHE A 1 -13.51 -19.78 -17.32
CA PHE A 1 -14.57 -19.66 -16.30
C PHE A 1 -15.19 -18.27 -16.41
N TRP A 2 -16.52 -18.15 -16.36
CA TRP A 2 -17.20 -16.86 -16.21
C TRP A 2 -17.27 -16.56 -14.70
N LEU A 3 -16.40 -15.70 -14.20
CA LEU A 3 -16.57 -15.08 -12.89
C LEU A 3 -17.39 -13.81 -13.10
N GLY A 4 -18.63 -13.79 -12.63
CA GLY A 4 -19.40 -12.56 -12.55
C GLY A 4 -18.77 -11.60 -11.54
N GLU A 5 -19.09 -10.31 -11.65
CA GLU A 5 -18.79 -9.36 -10.56
C GLU A 5 -19.62 -9.78 -9.34
N ALA A 6 -18.96 -10.36 -8.32
CA ALA A 6 -19.60 -10.56 -7.03
C ALA A 6 -19.85 -9.17 -6.40
N PRO A 7 -20.99 -8.98 -5.71
CA PRO A 7 -21.22 -7.75 -4.98
C PRO A 7 -20.12 -7.57 -3.93
N SER A 8 -19.51 -6.38 -3.89
CA SER A 8 -18.59 -6.00 -2.82
C SER A 8 -19.35 -5.74 -1.52
N ARG A 9 -18.61 -5.76 -0.41
CA ARG A 9 -19.14 -5.36 0.90
C ARG A 9 -19.67 -3.93 0.86
N THR A 10 -20.84 -3.70 1.46
CA THR A 10 -21.43 -2.36 1.56
C THR A 10 -20.73 -1.53 2.64
N LEU A 11 -20.89 -0.21 2.60
CA LEU A 11 -20.28 0.69 3.58
C LEU A 11 -20.76 0.38 5.01
N GLU A 12 -22.04 0.08 5.19
CA GLU A 12 -22.64 -0.22 6.49
C GLU A 12 -22.02 -1.49 7.08
N LEU A 13 -21.88 -2.55 6.29
CA LEU A 13 -21.26 -3.79 6.76
C LEU A 13 -19.75 -3.61 7.03
N SER A 14 -19.09 -2.74 6.28
CA SER A 14 -17.70 -2.33 6.53
C SER A 14 -17.54 -1.56 7.85
N GLN A 15 -18.49 -0.69 8.19
CA GLN A 15 -18.53 0.03 9.47
C GLN A 15 -18.77 -0.92 10.64
N GLU A 16 -19.73 -1.85 10.52
CA GLU A 16 -20.00 -2.86 11.55
C GLU A 16 -18.79 -3.78 11.79
N LEU A 17 -18.10 -4.20 10.73
CA LEU A 17 -16.85 -4.98 10.86
C LEU A 17 -15.76 -4.17 11.57
N SER A 18 -15.61 -2.90 11.22
CA SER A 18 -14.63 -2.01 11.83
C SER A 18 -14.93 -1.75 13.30
N GLU A 19 -16.21 -1.64 13.65
CA GLU A 19 -16.67 -1.51 15.03
C GLU A 19 -16.40 -2.77 15.84
N LEU A 20 -16.68 -3.95 15.27
CA LEU A 20 -16.31 -5.23 15.89
C LEU A 20 -14.80 -5.30 16.16
N ARG A 21 -13.96 -4.89 15.20
CA ARG A 21 -12.49 -4.84 15.36
C ARG A 21 -12.09 -3.88 16.50
N ARG A 22 -12.66 -2.67 16.56
CA ARG A 22 -12.43 -1.72 17.67
C ARG A 22 -12.80 -2.31 19.02
N GLN A 23 -13.96 -2.95 19.11
CA GLN A 23 -14.44 -3.52 20.38
C GLN A 23 -13.58 -4.69 20.86
N ILE A 24 -13.06 -5.50 19.95
CA ILE A 24 -12.08 -6.55 20.26
C ILE A 24 -10.77 -5.92 20.75
N GLU A 25 -10.23 -4.95 20.02
CA GLU A 25 -8.98 -4.27 20.38
C GLU A 25 -9.04 -3.59 21.76
N GLN A 26 -10.12 -2.87 22.04
CA GLN A 26 -10.35 -2.23 23.34
C GLN A 26 -10.36 -3.24 24.49
N ARG A 27 -11.04 -4.38 24.32
CA ARG A 27 -11.11 -5.42 25.37
C ARG A 27 -9.81 -6.19 25.52
N LEU A 28 -9.05 -6.35 24.45
CA LEU A 28 -7.68 -6.86 24.49
C LEU A 28 -6.77 -5.96 25.33
N ASN A 29 -6.96 -4.64 25.28
CA ASN A 29 -6.20 -3.68 26.11
C ASN A 29 -6.61 -3.68 27.58
N SER A 30 -7.88 -3.93 27.88
CA SER A 30 -8.42 -3.87 29.25
C SER A 30 -8.37 -5.18 30.02
N ASN A 31 -7.68 -6.22 29.51
CA ASN A 31 -7.68 -7.60 30.06
C ASN A 31 -9.11 -8.16 30.29
N GLY A 32 -10.07 -7.77 29.46
CA GLY A 32 -11.43 -8.31 29.53
C GLY A 32 -11.50 -9.73 28.97
N ASP A 33 -12.53 -10.49 29.37
CA ASP A 33 -12.83 -11.79 28.74
C ASP A 33 -13.47 -11.58 27.36
N VAL A 34 -12.62 -11.31 26.36
CA VAL A 34 -13.03 -11.02 24.99
C VAL A 34 -13.73 -12.22 24.34
N ILE A 35 -13.33 -13.44 24.72
CA ILE A 35 -13.86 -14.68 24.15
C ILE A 35 -15.30 -14.88 24.61
N ALA A 36 -15.57 -14.78 25.92
CA ALA A 36 -16.93 -14.88 26.45
C ALA A 36 -17.85 -13.79 25.88
N TRP A 37 -17.32 -12.57 25.73
CA TRP A 37 -18.07 -11.47 25.12
C TRP A 37 -18.43 -11.73 23.65
N LEU A 38 -17.47 -12.14 22.81
CA LEU A 38 -17.71 -12.49 21.40
C LEU A 38 -18.70 -13.66 21.27
N ALA A 39 -18.57 -14.66 22.14
CA ALA A 39 -19.48 -15.80 22.15
C ALA A 39 -20.93 -15.36 22.46
N ALA A 40 -21.10 -14.43 23.40
CA ALA A 40 -22.41 -13.89 23.78
C ALA A 40 -23.02 -12.98 22.70
N GLU A 41 -22.26 -11.99 22.22
CA GLU A 41 -22.80 -10.98 21.28
C GLU A 41 -22.98 -11.54 19.86
N CYS A 42 -22.07 -12.40 19.40
CA CYS A 42 -22.10 -12.92 18.04
C CYS A 42 -22.63 -14.35 17.95
N ALA A 43 -23.11 -14.92 19.07
CA ALA A 43 -23.55 -16.32 19.17
C ALA A 43 -22.51 -17.33 18.63
N LEU A 44 -21.23 -17.03 18.82
CA LEU A 44 -20.13 -17.86 18.34
C LEU A 44 -19.83 -19.02 19.32
N PRO A 45 -19.50 -20.22 18.82
CA PRO A 45 -18.84 -21.24 19.63
C PRO A 45 -17.54 -20.69 20.23
N ALA A 46 -17.16 -21.19 21.42
CA ALA A 46 -15.99 -20.71 22.15
C ALA A 46 -14.71 -20.80 21.29
N GLU A 47 -14.56 -21.88 20.52
CA GLU A 47 -13.42 -22.12 19.65
C GLU A 47 -13.36 -21.11 18.48
N ALA A 48 -14.52 -20.71 17.94
CA ALA A 48 -14.59 -19.70 16.88
C ALA A 48 -14.27 -18.30 17.43
N ALA A 49 -14.79 -17.97 18.62
CA ALA A 49 -14.46 -16.73 19.31
C ALA A 49 -12.95 -16.66 19.64
N GLU A 50 -12.36 -17.76 20.14
CA GLU A 50 -10.93 -17.85 20.40
C GLU A 50 -10.10 -17.61 19.13
N GLN A 51 -10.47 -18.23 18.00
CA GLN A 51 -9.78 -18.01 16.73
C GLN A 51 -9.86 -16.57 16.24
N ALA A 52 -11.03 -15.93 16.35
CA ALA A 52 -11.21 -14.53 15.97
C ALA A 52 -10.36 -13.60 16.84
N VAL A 53 -10.38 -13.80 18.16
CA VAL A 53 -9.56 -13.01 19.11
C VAL A 53 -8.07 -13.21 18.82
N ARG A 54 -7.63 -14.46 18.59
CA ARG A 54 -6.24 -14.75 18.26
C ARG A 54 -5.80 -14.09 16.95
N TYR A 55 -6.66 -14.09 15.94
CA TYR A 55 -6.37 -13.46 14.65
C TYR A 55 -6.21 -11.93 14.78
N VAL A 56 -7.14 -11.26 15.47
CA VAL A 56 -7.07 -9.81 15.71
C VAL A 56 -5.90 -9.45 16.63
N ARG A 57 -5.61 -10.26 17.65
CA ARG A 57 -4.44 -10.07 18.51
C ARG A 57 -3.14 -10.16 17.72
N ALA A 58 -2.97 -11.20 16.89
CA ALA A 58 -1.79 -11.34 16.05
C ALA A 58 -1.60 -10.13 15.11
N GLN A 59 -2.69 -9.58 14.56
CA GLN A 59 -2.64 -8.37 13.76
C GLN A 59 -2.14 -7.17 14.55
N LYS A 60 -2.72 -6.97 15.74
CA LYS A 60 -2.34 -5.87 16.63
C LYS A 60 -0.88 -6.00 17.08
N ASP A 61 -0.43 -7.20 17.41
CA ASP A 61 0.95 -7.46 17.81
C ASP A 61 1.93 -7.19 16.66
N SER A 62 1.48 -7.34 15.41
CA SER A 62 2.28 -7.08 14.20
C SER A 62 2.36 -5.60 13.80
N LEU A 63 1.25 -4.86 13.82
CA LEU A 63 1.21 -3.45 13.38
C LEU A 63 1.19 -2.42 14.52
N GLY A 64 1.02 -2.88 15.76
CA GLY A 64 0.76 -2.06 16.95
C GLY A 64 -0.69 -1.58 17.09
N LEU A 65 -1.54 -1.81 16.08
CA LEU A 65 -2.95 -1.42 16.06
C LEU A 65 -3.76 -2.33 15.12
N VAL A 66 -5.08 -2.30 15.24
CA VAL A 66 -5.99 -3.03 14.33
C VAL A 66 -6.57 -2.07 13.28
N PRO A 67 -6.39 -2.32 11.97
CA PRO A 67 -6.97 -1.46 10.93
C PRO A 67 -8.50 -1.44 10.93
N THR A 68 -9.08 -0.25 10.88
CA THR A 68 -10.53 0.03 10.93
C THR A 68 -10.91 1.16 9.97
N ASP A 69 -12.20 1.53 9.90
CA ASP A 69 -12.69 2.65 9.08
C ASP A 69 -12.20 4.04 9.55
N THR A 70 -11.58 4.14 10.74
CA THR A 70 -10.95 5.36 11.25
C THR A 70 -9.43 5.31 11.29
N ASP A 71 -8.84 4.13 11.09
CA ASP A 71 -7.40 3.88 11.21
C ASP A 71 -6.94 3.00 10.05
N VAL A 72 -6.47 3.64 8.99
CA VAL A 72 -5.97 3.01 7.77
C VAL A 72 -4.46 2.84 7.90
N VAL A 73 -3.97 1.65 7.58
CA VAL A 73 -2.53 1.35 7.67
C VAL A 73 -1.95 1.10 6.30
N PHE A 74 -0.90 1.84 5.97
CA PHE A 74 0.00 1.57 4.86
C PHE A 74 1.11 0.68 5.42
N GLU A 75 1.05 -0.61 5.11
CA GLU A 75 2.05 -1.61 5.49
C GLU A 75 2.98 -1.86 4.31
N ARG A 76 4.30 -1.77 4.51
CA ARG A 76 5.31 -2.18 3.54
C ARG A 76 6.17 -3.30 4.11
N PHE A 77 6.38 -4.33 3.30
CA PHE A 77 7.34 -5.40 3.56
C PHE A 77 8.06 -5.78 2.28
N PHE A 78 9.21 -6.42 2.44
CA PHE A 78 10.06 -6.85 1.33
C PHE A 78 9.74 -8.29 0.93
N ASP A 79 9.83 -8.57 -0.37
CA ASP A 79 9.75 -9.93 -0.88
C ASP A 79 11.14 -10.57 -1.02
N ASP A 80 11.18 -11.89 -1.15
CA ASP A 80 12.43 -12.67 -1.28
C ASP A 80 13.24 -12.30 -2.55
N SER A 81 12.63 -11.58 -3.51
CA SER A 81 13.29 -11.10 -4.73
C SER A 81 13.91 -9.70 -4.57
N GLY A 82 13.81 -9.10 -3.39
CA GLY A 82 14.25 -7.74 -3.10
C GLY A 82 13.27 -6.66 -3.54
N GLY A 83 12.13 -7.03 -4.12
CA GLY A 83 11.02 -6.13 -4.38
C GLY A 83 10.30 -5.78 -3.08
N MET A 84 9.36 -4.83 -3.18
CA MET A 84 8.55 -4.43 -2.04
C MET A 84 7.07 -4.57 -2.35
N GLN A 85 6.30 -4.99 -1.34
CA GLN A 85 4.85 -4.97 -1.39
C GLN A 85 4.36 -3.88 -0.46
N LEU A 86 3.39 -3.14 -0.96
CA LEU A 86 2.64 -2.17 -0.18
C LEU A 86 1.20 -2.66 -0.07
N ILE A 87 0.73 -2.82 1.15
CA ILE A 87 -0.66 -3.14 1.46
C ILE A 87 -1.28 -1.98 2.21
N VAL A 88 -2.37 -1.42 1.67
CA VAL A 88 -3.19 -0.44 2.35
C VAL A 88 -4.37 -1.17 2.98
N HIS A 89 -4.35 -1.34 4.30
CA HIS A 89 -5.43 -1.92 5.09
C HIS A 89 -6.55 -0.89 5.24
N ALA A 90 -7.59 -1.05 4.44
CA ALA A 90 -8.64 -0.08 4.26
C ALA A 90 -9.98 -0.82 4.17
N PRO A 91 -10.68 -1.07 5.30
CA PRO A 91 -11.86 -1.92 5.33
C PRO A 91 -13.13 -1.25 4.77
N PHE A 92 -13.03 -0.38 3.75
CA PHE A 92 -14.15 0.37 3.17
C PHE A 92 -14.97 -0.41 2.12
N GLY A 93 -14.56 -1.62 1.77
CA GLY A 93 -15.24 -2.44 0.76
C GLY A 93 -14.65 -2.32 -0.64
N GLY A 94 -14.86 -3.36 -1.45
CA GLY A 94 -14.09 -3.60 -2.67
C GLY A 94 -14.30 -2.57 -3.77
N ARG A 95 -15.44 -1.87 -3.80
CA ARG A 95 -15.72 -0.82 -4.80
C ARG A 95 -14.94 0.46 -4.52
N ILE A 96 -14.87 0.87 -3.25
CA ILE A 96 -14.07 2.02 -2.80
C ILE A 96 -12.58 1.68 -2.93
N ASN A 97 -12.17 0.51 -2.46
CA ASN A 97 -10.77 0.08 -2.55
C ASN A 97 -10.27 -0.09 -3.98
N ARG A 98 -11.12 -0.57 -4.90
CA ARG A 98 -10.81 -0.62 -6.34
C ARG A 98 -10.58 0.77 -6.92
N ALA A 99 -11.45 1.73 -6.58
CA ALA A 99 -11.28 3.12 -7.00
C ALA A 99 -9.95 3.67 -6.46
N TRP A 100 -9.70 3.53 -5.16
CA TRP A 100 -8.51 4.05 -4.53
C TRP A 100 -7.24 3.41 -5.08
N GLY A 101 -7.23 2.08 -5.25
CA GLY A 101 -6.12 1.33 -5.83
C GLY A 101 -5.79 1.77 -7.26
N LEU A 102 -6.80 2.04 -8.10
CA LEU A 102 -6.58 2.57 -9.45
C LEU A 102 -6.05 4.00 -9.45
N ALA A 103 -6.55 4.86 -8.55
CA ALA A 103 -6.02 6.21 -8.37
C ALA A 103 -4.55 6.17 -7.94
N LEU A 104 -4.23 5.40 -6.89
CA LEU A 104 -2.86 5.22 -6.41
C LEU A 104 -1.96 4.72 -7.52
N ARG A 105 -2.37 3.63 -8.21
CA ARG A 105 -1.62 3.08 -9.34
C ARG A 105 -1.30 4.15 -10.39
N LYS A 106 -2.28 4.94 -10.80
CA LYS A 106 -2.08 5.99 -11.80
C LYS A 106 -1.10 7.07 -11.32
N ARG A 107 -1.20 7.48 -10.05
CA ARG A 107 -0.30 8.48 -9.45
C ARG A 107 1.14 7.96 -9.36
N PHE A 108 1.33 6.70 -8.99
CA PHE A 108 2.65 6.06 -9.02
C PHE A 108 3.24 6.01 -10.43
N CYS A 109 2.47 5.59 -11.43
CA CYS A 109 2.93 5.56 -12.82
C CYS A 109 3.38 6.95 -13.31
N VAL A 110 2.67 8.01 -12.94
CA VAL A 110 3.05 9.38 -13.33
C VAL A 110 4.30 9.86 -12.59
N SER A 111 4.46 9.50 -11.31
CA SER A 111 5.59 9.95 -10.50
C SER A 111 6.89 9.18 -10.77
N PHE A 112 6.80 7.89 -11.10
CA PHE A 112 7.96 6.99 -11.17
C PHE A 112 8.17 6.31 -12.54
N ASP A 113 7.30 6.55 -13.52
CA ASP A 113 7.40 6.06 -14.91
C ASP A 113 7.56 4.54 -15.05
N PHE A 114 6.86 3.76 -14.20
CA PHE A 114 6.76 2.31 -14.36
C PHE A 114 5.35 1.79 -14.09
N GLU A 115 5.01 0.67 -14.73
CA GLU A 115 3.75 -0.02 -14.51
C GLU A 115 3.86 -0.96 -13.30
N LEU A 116 2.90 -0.85 -12.40
CA LEU A 116 2.87 -1.61 -11.15
C LEU A 116 1.64 -2.53 -11.12
N GLN A 117 1.83 -3.71 -10.55
CA GLN A 117 0.75 -4.66 -10.33
C GLN A 117 -0.09 -4.19 -9.16
N ALA A 118 -1.41 -4.20 -9.34
CA ALA A 118 -2.33 -3.76 -8.29
C ALA A 118 -3.51 -4.72 -8.11
N ALA A 119 -3.94 -4.91 -6.86
CA ALA A 119 -5.13 -5.65 -6.50
C ALA A 119 -5.93 -4.92 -5.42
N ALA A 120 -7.24 -5.17 -5.36
CA ALA A 120 -8.11 -4.63 -4.33
C ALA A 120 -9.14 -5.68 -3.88
N SER A 121 -9.36 -5.75 -2.57
CA SER A 121 -10.37 -6.57 -1.91
C SER A 121 -11.28 -5.67 -1.05
N ASP A 122 -12.21 -6.26 -0.32
CA ASP A 122 -13.06 -5.52 0.61
C ASP A 122 -12.30 -4.93 1.80
N ASP A 123 -11.14 -5.51 2.13
CA ASP A 123 -10.36 -5.16 3.32
C ASP A 123 -9.05 -4.43 3.02
N ALA A 124 -8.51 -4.54 1.80
CA ALA A 124 -7.23 -3.94 1.49
C ALA A 124 -7.00 -3.62 0.01
N ILE A 125 -5.93 -2.89 -0.25
CA ILE A 125 -5.35 -2.62 -1.56
C ILE A 125 -3.91 -3.13 -1.54
N LEU A 126 -3.46 -3.77 -2.63
CA LEU A 126 -2.09 -4.24 -2.81
C LEU A 126 -1.47 -3.54 -4.01
N LEU A 127 -0.23 -3.07 -3.82
CA LEU A 127 0.61 -2.50 -4.85
C LEU A 127 1.98 -3.19 -4.78
N SER A 128 2.40 -3.84 -5.86
CA SER A 128 3.73 -4.46 -5.96
C SER A 128 4.70 -3.49 -6.63
N ILE A 129 5.77 -3.14 -5.93
CA ILE A 129 6.74 -2.13 -6.38
C ILE A 129 8.11 -2.79 -6.56
N GLY A 130 8.83 -2.37 -7.60
CA GLY A 130 10.16 -2.88 -7.90
C GLY A 130 11.24 -2.40 -6.91
N PRO A 131 12.38 -3.11 -6.84
CA PRO A 131 13.48 -2.83 -5.90
C PRO A 131 14.13 -1.45 -6.12
N GLN A 132 13.95 -0.87 -7.30
CA GLN A 132 14.65 0.34 -7.74
C GLN A 132 14.12 1.63 -7.08
N ASN A 133 13.01 1.55 -6.34
CA ASN A 133 12.32 2.71 -5.79
C ASN A 133 12.27 2.61 -4.26
N SER A 134 12.86 3.60 -3.61
CA SER A 134 12.77 3.83 -2.17
C SER A 134 12.13 5.19 -1.94
N PHE A 135 11.16 5.25 -1.03
CA PHE A 135 10.50 6.48 -0.60
C PHE A 135 9.93 6.30 0.82
N PRO A 136 9.78 7.37 1.60
CA PRO A 136 9.01 7.37 2.85
C PRO A 136 7.56 6.97 2.63
N LEU A 137 7.01 6.06 3.44
CA LEU A 137 5.63 5.59 3.27
C LEU A 137 4.60 6.71 3.45
N GLU A 138 4.92 7.67 4.30
CA GLU A 138 4.10 8.82 4.65
C GLU A 138 3.85 9.74 3.45
N ASP A 139 4.77 9.79 2.48
CA ASP A 139 4.60 10.58 1.26
C ASP A 139 3.34 10.12 0.49
N LEU A 140 2.99 8.84 0.59
CA LEU A 140 1.83 8.26 -0.08
C LEU A 140 0.49 8.77 0.44
N PHE A 141 0.44 9.30 1.66
CA PHE A 141 -0.79 9.80 2.27
C PHE A 141 -1.43 10.93 1.45
N SER A 142 -0.59 11.68 0.73
CA SER A 142 -1.00 12.85 -0.06
C SER A 142 -1.11 12.57 -1.57
N PHE A 143 -0.84 11.33 -2.02
CA PHE A 143 -0.76 11.01 -3.45
C PHE A 143 -2.11 11.15 -4.17
N VAL A 144 -3.20 10.87 -3.46
CA VAL A 144 -4.57 10.97 -3.96
C VAL A 144 -5.32 11.96 -3.07
N ARG A 145 -5.96 12.95 -3.69
CA ARG A 145 -6.73 14.00 -3.00
C ARG A 145 -8.16 14.05 -3.52
N SER A 146 -9.10 14.37 -2.65
CA SER A 146 -10.54 14.44 -2.96
C SER A 146 -10.83 15.32 -4.19
N ALA A 147 -10.12 16.45 -4.30
CA ALA A 147 -10.31 17.45 -5.36
C ALA A 147 -9.96 16.95 -6.78
N ILE A 148 -9.03 16.01 -6.92
CA ILE A 148 -8.51 15.54 -8.23
C ILE A 148 -8.79 14.06 -8.50
N VAL A 149 -9.41 13.36 -7.55
CA VAL A 149 -9.58 11.91 -7.63
C VAL A 149 -10.44 11.49 -8.82
N GLU A 150 -11.48 12.26 -9.16
CA GLU A 150 -12.37 11.96 -10.29
C GLU A 150 -11.64 12.03 -11.63
N GLU A 151 -10.87 13.10 -11.87
CA GLU A 151 -10.05 13.23 -13.08
C GLU A 151 -8.99 12.13 -13.15
N THR A 152 -8.34 11.84 -12.01
CA THR A 152 -7.33 10.78 -11.90
C THR A 152 -7.93 9.41 -12.23
N LEU A 153 -9.08 9.07 -11.64
CA LEU A 153 -9.78 7.80 -11.89
C LEU A 153 -10.24 7.71 -13.35
N THR A 154 -10.76 8.80 -13.90
CA THR A 154 -11.23 8.87 -15.28
C THR A 154 -10.10 8.52 -16.25
N GLN A 155 -8.88 8.97 -16.00
CA GLN A 155 -7.71 8.57 -16.80
C GLN A 155 -7.22 7.16 -16.45
N ALA A 156 -7.26 6.77 -15.17
CA ALA A 156 -6.80 5.46 -14.69
C ALA A 156 -7.64 4.30 -15.22
N LEU A 157 -8.95 4.51 -15.42
CA LEU A 157 -9.89 3.45 -15.81
C LEU A 157 -9.81 3.10 -17.30
N LEU A 158 -9.38 4.02 -18.17
CA LEU A 158 -9.36 3.82 -19.63
C LEU A 158 -8.55 2.59 -20.07
N PRO A 159 -7.31 2.38 -19.59
CA PRO A 159 -6.53 1.19 -19.94
C PRO A 159 -6.96 -0.07 -19.16
N THR A 160 -7.93 0.02 -18.23
CA THR A 160 -8.30 -1.13 -17.41
C THR A 160 -9.22 -2.11 -18.16
N PRO A 161 -9.19 -3.41 -17.83
CA PRO A 161 -10.01 -4.44 -18.49
C PRO A 161 -11.52 -4.26 -18.23
N LEU A 162 -11.85 -3.50 -17.18
CA LEU A 162 -13.20 -3.13 -16.81
C LEU A 162 -13.88 -2.28 -17.90
N PHE A 163 -13.17 -1.30 -18.46
CA PHE A 163 -13.72 -0.35 -19.43
C PHE A 163 -14.26 -1.05 -20.70
N PRO A 164 -13.50 -1.88 -21.44
CA PRO A 164 -14.02 -2.56 -22.63
C PRO A 164 -15.14 -3.55 -22.28
N THR A 165 -15.16 -4.07 -21.05
CA THR A 165 -16.25 -4.94 -20.58
C THR A 165 -17.56 -4.17 -20.41
N ARG A 166 -17.52 -3.03 -19.71
CA ARG A 166 -18.69 -2.15 -19.53
C ARG A 166 -19.13 -1.49 -20.83
N TRP A 167 -18.17 -1.10 -21.68
CA TRP A 167 -18.44 -0.61 -23.03
C TRP A 167 -19.31 -1.59 -23.83
N ARG A 168 -18.93 -2.86 -23.83
CA ARG A 168 -19.67 -3.90 -24.54
C ARG A 168 -21.09 -4.09 -24.00
N TRP A 169 -21.27 -3.99 -22.69
CA TRP A 169 -22.60 -4.05 -22.10
C TRP A 169 -23.45 -2.87 -22.55
N ASN A 170 -22.90 -1.66 -22.55
CA ASN A 170 -23.58 -0.46 -23.02
C ASN A 170 -23.89 -0.48 -24.51
N ALA A 171 -22.93 -0.83 -25.35
CA ALA A 171 -23.12 -0.99 -26.79
C ALA A 171 -24.23 -2.01 -27.10
N THR A 172 -24.34 -3.06 -26.28
CA THR A 172 -25.38 -4.07 -26.44
C THR A 172 -26.74 -3.62 -25.87
N ARG A 173 -26.77 -2.94 -24.72
CA ARG A 173 -28.00 -2.38 -24.11
C ARG A 173 -28.62 -1.31 -25.00
N ALA A 174 -27.80 -0.47 -25.62
CA ALA A 174 -28.21 0.56 -26.57
C ALA A 174 -28.57 0.02 -27.96
N LEU A 175 -28.51 -1.30 -28.17
CA LEU A 175 -28.76 -1.97 -29.46
C LEU A 175 -27.80 -1.54 -30.59
N ALA A 176 -26.68 -0.89 -30.27
CA ALA A 176 -25.63 -0.54 -31.23
C ALA A 176 -24.86 -1.79 -31.70
N VAL A 177 -24.72 -2.79 -30.82
CA VAL A 177 -24.23 -4.13 -31.16
C VAL A 177 -25.36 -5.15 -30.99
N LEU A 178 -25.80 -5.71 -32.10
CA LEU A 178 -26.94 -6.64 -32.12
C LEU A 178 -26.57 -8.01 -31.55
N ARG A 179 -27.38 -8.51 -30.60
CA ARG A 179 -27.29 -9.89 -30.06
C ARG A 179 -27.90 -10.95 -31.00
N GLN A 180 -28.77 -10.52 -31.91
CA GLN A 180 -29.51 -11.36 -32.84
C GLN A 180 -29.41 -10.75 -34.24
N ARG A 181 -29.18 -11.57 -35.26
CA ARG A 181 -29.16 -11.15 -36.67
C ARG A 181 -29.82 -12.23 -37.51
N GLN A 182 -30.79 -11.83 -38.35
CA GLN A 182 -31.54 -12.75 -39.22
C GLN A 182 -32.14 -13.95 -38.44
N GLY A 183 -32.72 -13.67 -37.26
CA GLY A 183 -33.33 -14.69 -36.40
C GLY A 183 -32.34 -15.65 -35.70
N LYS A 184 -31.03 -15.42 -35.82
CA LYS A 184 -29.99 -16.24 -35.17
C LYS A 184 -29.20 -15.44 -34.15
N ARG A 185 -28.85 -16.09 -33.04
CA ARG A 185 -28.00 -15.51 -31.99
C ARG A 185 -26.60 -15.28 -32.56
N VAL A 186 -26.07 -14.07 -32.37
CA VAL A 186 -24.71 -13.74 -32.75
C VAL A 186 -23.75 -14.38 -31.72
N PRO A 187 -22.75 -15.18 -32.13
CA PRO A 187 -21.77 -15.76 -31.22
C PRO A 187 -21.04 -14.71 -30.37
N PRO A 188 -20.74 -14.98 -29.08
CA PRO A 188 -20.07 -14.01 -28.20
C PRO A 188 -18.73 -13.47 -28.72
N PRO A 189 -17.84 -14.26 -29.36
CA PRO A 189 -16.60 -13.70 -29.93
C PRO A 189 -16.87 -12.64 -31.00
N ILE A 190 -17.89 -12.85 -31.84
CA ILE A 190 -18.28 -11.88 -32.87
C ILE A 190 -18.91 -10.62 -32.24
N GLN A 191 -19.67 -10.77 -31.15
CA GLN A 191 -20.17 -9.60 -30.41
C GLN A 191 -19.04 -8.78 -29.80
N ARG A 192 -17.99 -9.45 -29.29
CA ARG A 192 -16.80 -8.78 -28.78
C ARG A 192 -16.10 -7.99 -29.90
N MET A 193 -15.75 -8.65 -31.00
CA MET A 193 -15.11 -8.00 -32.16
C MET A 193 -15.89 -6.77 -32.63
N ARG A 194 -17.21 -6.89 -32.83
CA ARG A 194 -18.05 -5.75 -33.26
C ARG A 194 -18.13 -4.62 -32.24
N SER A 195 -18.06 -4.95 -30.95
CA SER A 195 -18.03 -3.95 -29.88
C SER A 195 -16.71 -3.21 -29.85
N ASP A 196 -15.60 -3.91 -30.12
CA ASP A 196 -14.27 -3.35 -30.18
C ASP A 196 -14.12 -2.48 -31.45
N ASP A 197 -14.68 -2.92 -32.59
CA ASP A 197 -14.77 -2.11 -33.83
C ASP A 197 -15.55 -0.80 -33.59
N LEU A 198 -16.67 -0.87 -32.88
CA LEU A 198 -17.45 0.31 -32.51
C LEU A 198 -16.67 1.22 -31.56
N LEU A 199 -15.91 0.65 -30.61
CA LEU A 199 -15.05 1.43 -29.72
C LEU A 199 -13.99 2.18 -30.50
N ALA A 200 -13.30 1.51 -31.42
CA ALA A 200 -12.28 2.12 -32.28
C ALA A 200 -12.84 3.24 -33.17
N ALA A 201 -14.09 3.10 -33.64
CA ALA A 201 -14.76 4.13 -34.44
C ALA A 201 -15.18 5.36 -33.62
N VAL A 202 -15.70 5.16 -32.41
CA VAL A 202 -16.24 6.24 -31.55
C VAL A 202 -15.16 6.90 -30.70
N PHE A 203 -14.20 6.13 -30.21
CA PHE A 203 -13.13 6.58 -29.33
C PHE A 203 -11.75 6.08 -29.82
N PRO A 204 -11.25 6.57 -30.98
CA PRO A 204 -10.01 6.06 -31.56
C PRO A 204 -8.78 6.17 -30.65
N ARG A 205 -8.72 7.22 -29.82
CA ARG A 205 -7.59 7.48 -28.91
C ARG A 205 -7.36 6.38 -27.88
N ILE A 206 -8.38 5.63 -27.47
CA ILE A 206 -8.22 4.55 -26.48
C ILE A 206 -7.57 3.30 -27.08
N VAL A 207 -7.66 3.13 -28.41
CA VAL A 207 -7.06 2.02 -29.17
C VAL A 207 -5.75 2.46 -29.85
N ALA A 208 -5.41 3.74 -29.77
CA ALA A 208 -4.21 4.28 -30.39
C ALA A 208 -2.94 3.67 -29.78
N CYS A 209 -1.89 3.56 -30.60
CA CYS A 209 -0.60 3.07 -30.14
C CYS A 209 -0.09 3.92 -28.97
N GLN A 210 0.26 3.28 -27.86
CA GLN A 210 0.73 3.94 -26.65
C GLN A 210 1.97 4.81 -26.90
N GLU A 211 2.81 4.45 -27.88
CA GLU A 211 3.99 5.24 -28.28
C GLU A 211 3.65 6.63 -28.85
N ASN A 212 2.45 6.82 -29.37
CA ASN A 212 2.02 8.08 -30.01
C ASN A 212 1.11 8.94 -29.13
N VAL A 213 0.75 8.46 -27.93
CA VAL A 213 -0.16 9.17 -27.03
C VAL A 213 0.66 9.91 -25.98
N THR A 214 0.65 11.23 -26.06
CA THR A 214 1.25 12.11 -25.04
C THR A 214 0.15 12.86 -24.29
N GLY A 215 0.25 12.86 -22.95
CA GLY A 215 -0.68 13.59 -22.08
C GLY A 215 -2.04 12.90 -21.85
N PRO A 216 -2.97 13.60 -21.17
CA PRO A 216 -4.30 13.07 -20.85
C PRO A 216 -5.12 12.71 -22.09
N VAL A 217 -5.95 11.69 -21.97
CA VAL A 217 -6.89 11.29 -23.02
C VAL A 217 -8.17 12.10 -22.89
N ASP A 218 -8.46 12.93 -23.89
CA ASP A 218 -9.72 13.64 -23.97
C ASP A 218 -10.85 12.67 -24.32
N LEU A 219 -11.92 12.72 -23.52
CA LEU A 219 -13.11 11.91 -23.74
C LEU A 219 -13.95 12.49 -24.89
N PRO A 220 -14.29 11.69 -25.91
CA PRO A 220 -15.24 12.11 -26.94
C PRO A 220 -16.61 12.42 -26.33
N ASP A 221 -17.27 13.47 -26.81
CA ASP A 221 -18.67 13.74 -26.48
C ASP A 221 -19.59 12.75 -27.23
N HIS A 222 -19.68 11.54 -26.69
CA HIS A 222 -20.52 10.47 -27.21
C HIS A 222 -21.32 9.81 -26.08
N PRO A 223 -22.64 9.59 -26.24
CA PRO A 223 -23.49 9.01 -25.18
C PRO A 223 -22.98 7.67 -24.63
N LEU A 224 -22.51 6.76 -25.49
CA LEU A 224 -21.94 5.48 -25.04
C LEU A 224 -20.65 5.64 -24.24
N VAL A 225 -19.81 6.63 -24.58
CA VAL A 225 -18.56 6.90 -23.85
C VAL A 225 -18.91 7.44 -22.47
N ARG A 226 -19.78 8.47 -22.39
CA ARG A 226 -20.24 9.05 -21.13
C ARG A 226 -20.88 8.01 -20.21
N GLN A 227 -21.78 7.18 -20.75
CA GLN A 227 -22.41 6.11 -19.95
C GLN A 227 -21.40 5.06 -19.48
N THR A 228 -20.43 4.70 -20.32
CA THR A 228 -19.41 3.70 -19.92
C THR A 228 -18.50 4.22 -18.83
N VAL A 229 -18.05 5.48 -18.95
CA VAL A 229 -17.28 6.14 -17.88
C VAL A 229 -18.12 6.19 -16.60
N HIS A 230 -19.39 6.61 -16.68
CA HIS A 230 -20.29 6.65 -15.53
C HIS A 230 -20.45 5.28 -14.86
N ASP A 231 -20.73 4.21 -15.62
CA ASP A 231 -20.87 2.86 -15.07
C ASP A 231 -19.57 2.38 -14.41
N CYS A 232 -18.42 2.70 -15.00
CA CYS A 232 -17.12 2.37 -14.41
C CYS A 232 -16.90 3.09 -13.08
N LEU A 233 -17.19 4.40 -13.01
CA LEU A 233 -16.97 5.23 -11.82
C LEU A 233 -17.97 4.95 -10.69
N HIS A 234 -19.23 4.67 -11.02
CA HIS A 234 -20.33 4.65 -10.05
C HIS A 234 -21.02 3.29 -9.88
N GLU A 235 -20.87 2.32 -10.79
CA GLU A 235 -21.40 0.96 -10.59
C GLU A 235 -20.28 -0.04 -10.24
N ALA A 236 -19.24 -0.10 -11.07
CA ALA A 236 -18.14 -1.04 -10.88
C ALA A 236 -17.17 -0.60 -9.76
N MET A 237 -17.10 0.72 -9.56
CA MET A 237 -16.40 1.39 -8.47
C MET A 237 -17.40 2.24 -7.69
N ASP A 238 -16.92 2.86 -6.62
CA ASP A 238 -17.67 3.84 -5.85
C ASP A 238 -16.83 5.12 -5.71
N LEU A 239 -16.92 6.00 -6.71
CA LEU A 239 -16.22 7.28 -6.72
C LEU A 239 -16.66 8.19 -5.57
N GLU A 240 -17.97 8.22 -5.26
CA GLU A 240 -18.49 9.12 -4.23
C GLU A 240 -18.08 8.65 -2.84
N GLY A 241 -18.14 7.34 -2.57
CA GLY A 241 -17.59 6.76 -1.34
C GLY A 241 -16.09 7.01 -1.20
N LEU A 242 -15.31 6.95 -2.29
CA LEU A 242 -13.89 7.30 -2.24
C LEU A 242 -13.68 8.80 -1.94
N LYS A 243 -14.44 9.70 -2.57
CA LYS A 243 -14.36 11.15 -2.27
C LYS A 243 -14.66 11.42 -0.80
N GLU A 244 -15.66 10.76 -0.22
CA GLU A 244 -16.00 10.87 1.19
C GLU A 244 -14.84 10.39 2.08
N VAL A 245 -14.28 9.21 1.83
CA VAL A 245 -13.10 8.70 2.56
C VAL A 245 -11.94 9.69 2.49
N LEU A 246 -11.58 10.18 1.30
CA LEU A 246 -10.48 11.13 1.14
C LEU A 246 -10.76 12.47 1.84
N THR A 247 -11.99 12.96 1.81
CA THR A 247 -12.38 14.19 2.52
C THR A 247 -12.24 14.01 4.02
N ARG A 248 -12.62 12.85 4.56
CA ARG A 248 -12.48 12.53 5.99
C ARG A 248 -11.01 12.34 6.41
N VAL A 249 -10.17 11.80 5.51
CA VAL A 249 -8.71 11.78 5.69
C VAL A 249 -8.15 13.21 5.73
N GLU A 250 -8.53 14.07 4.79
CA GLU A 250 -8.10 15.47 4.72
C GLU A 250 -8.56 16.29 5.95
N ALA A 251 -9.71 15.94 6.53
CA ALA A 251 -10.23 16.52 7.77
C ALA A 251 -9.58 15.96 9.05
N GLY A 252 -8.77 14.90 8.95
CA GLY A 252 -8.13 14.23 10.08
C GLY A 252 -9.06 13.30 10.89
N GLU A 253 -10.25 12.98 10.37
CA GLU A 253 -11.17 12.02 10.99
C GLU A 253 -10.73 10.57 10.78
N ILE A 254 -10.10 10.29 9.63
CA ILE A 254 -9.46 9.01 9.33
C ILE A 254 -7.95 9.21 9.45
N ARG A 255 -7.33 8.47 10.36
CA ARG A 255 -5.89 8.48 10.59
C ARG A 255 -5.21 7.52 9.64
N LEU A 256 -4.10 7.97 9.05
CA LEU A 256 -3.23 7.15 8.22
C LEU A 256 -1.96 6.81 8.99
N HIS A 257 -1.57 5.55 8.97
CA HIS A 257 -0.40 5.04 9.68
C HIS A 257 0.56 4.36 8.71
N ALA A 258 1.86 4.67 8.79
CA ALA A 258 2.91 4.00 8.02
C ALA A 258 3.55 2.91 8.89
N ARG A 259 3.68 1.70 8.37
CA ARG A 259 4.31 0.58 9.07
C ARG A 259 5.21 -0.20 8.12
N ASP A 260 6.50 -0.19 8.41
CA ASP A 260 7.44 -1.13 7.81
C ASP A 260 7.49 -2.40 8.64
N THR A 261 7.19 -3.53 8.02
CA THR A 261 7.19 -4.86 8.64
C THR A 261 8.23 -5.77 8.00
N THR A 262 8.85 -6.62 8.81
CA THR A 262 9.80 -7.65 8.35
C THR A 262 9.09 -8.75 7.58
N GLU A 263 7.85 -9.06 7.95
CA GLU A 263 6.99 -10.04 7.31
C GLU A 263 5.55 -9.52 7.21
N PRO A 264 4.76 -10.03 6.25
CA PRO A 264 3.38 -9.57 6.06
C PRO A 264 2.53 -9.83 7.30
N SER A 265 1.78 -8.83 7.73
CA SER A 265 0.85 -8.94 8.85
C SER A 265 -0.26 -9.98 8.60
N PRO A 266 -0.89 -10.55 9.64
CA PRO A 266 -1.98 -11.52 9.48
C PRO A 266 -3.13 -11.10 8.54
N PHE A 267 -3.47 -9.81 8.47
CA PHE A 267 -4.51 -9.29 7.57
C PHE A 267 -4.01 -9.19 6.13
N ALA A 268 -2.71 -9.00 5.91
CA ALA A 268 -2.11 -8.99 4.58
C ALA A 268 -2.18 -10.36 3.89
N HIS A 269 -2.25 -11.46 4.65
CA HIS A 269 -2.21 -12.82 4.10
C HIS A 269 -3.35 -13.13 3.12
N GLU A 270 -4.53 -12.56 3.34
CA GLU A 270 -5.67 -12.71 2.42
C GLU A 270 -5.34 -12.08 1.05
N MET A 271 -4.75 -10.88 1.09
CA MET A 271 -4.44 -10.11 -0.10
C MET A 271 -3.30 -10.73 -0.92
N LEU A 272 -2.29 -11.30 -0.26
CA LEU A 272 -1.20 -12.01 -0.94
C LEU A 272 -1.70 -13.28 -1.65
N ASN A 273 -2.69 -13.95 -1.07
CA ASN A 273 -3.38 -15.11 -1.67
C ASN A 273 -4.62 -14.73 -2.46
N SER A 274 -4.72 -13.47 -2.88
CA SER A 274 -5.94 -12.94 -3.47
C SER A 274 -6.39 -13.73 -4.71
N LYS A 275 -7.72 -13.76 -4.86
CA LYS A 275 -8.38 -14.45 -5.97
C LYS A 275 -8.21 -13.63 -7.27
N PRO A 276 -8.22 -14.27 -8.45
CA PRO A 276 -7.93 -13.60 -9.72
C PRO A 276 -8.78 -12.37 -10.05
N TYR A 277 -10.01 -12.28 -9.52
CA TYR A 277 -10.92 -11.15 -9.77
C TYR A 277 -10.60 -9.88 -8.98
N THR A 278 -9.66 -9.95 -8.03
CA THR A 278 -9.23 -8.79 -7.22
C THR A 278 -8.21 -7.92 -7.93
N TYR A 279 -7.51 -8.46 -8.94
CA TYR A 279 -6.50 -7.74 -9.69
C TYR A 279 -7.12 -6.64 -10.56
N LEU A 280 -6.40 -5.52 -10.68
CA LEU A 280 -6.83 -4.31 -11.38
C LEU A 280 -6.24 -4.19 -12.80
N ASP A 281 -5.44 -5.16 -13.21
CA ASP A 281 -4.77 -5.26 -14.50
C ASP A 281 -4.95 -6.68 -15.07
N ASP A 282 -4.68 -6.84 -16.37
CA ASP A 282 -4.85 -8.09 -17.12
C ASP A 282 -3.64 -9.05 -17.02
N ALA A 283 -2.68 -8.79 -16.14
CA ALA A 283 -1.47 -9.62 -16.06
C ALA A 283 -1.81 -11.07 -15.62
N PRO A 284 -1.16 -12.10 -16.20
CA PRO A 284 -1.32 -13.49 -15.78
C PRO A 284 -1.04 -13.70 -14.28
N LEU A 285 -1.60 -14.77 -13.72
CA LEU A 285 -1.45 -15.06 -12.29
C LEU A 285 -0.03 -15.51 -11.94
N GLU A 286 0.64 -16.15 -12.89
CA GLU A 286 1.99 -16.69 -12.78
C GLU A 286 3.04 -15.58 -12.67
N GLU A 287 2.73 -14.39 -13.19
CA GLU A 287 3.62 -13.22 -13.20
C GLU A 287 3.42 -12.33 -11.96
N ARG A 288 2.54 -12.72 -11.03
CA ARG A 288 2.19 -11.92 -9.84
C ARG A 288 3.25 -12.05 -8.75
N ARG A 289 3.97 -10.95 -8.49
CA ARG A 289 5.01 -10.90 -7.45
C ARG A 289 4.47 -11.23 -6.06
N ALA A 290 3.27 -10.75 -5.73
CA ALA A 290 2.64 -11.01 -4.44
C ALA A 290 2.43 -12.50 -4.13
N ARG A 291 2.29 -13.37 -5.14
CA ARG A 291 2.15 -14.82 -4.94
C ARG A 291 3.47 -15.56 -4.75
N ALA A 292 4.59 -14.93 -5.07
CA ALA A 292 5.91 -15.49 -4.84
C ALA A 292 6.35 -15.37 -3.37
N ILE A 293 5.55 -14.69 -2.55
CA ILE A 293 5.90 -14.38 -1.16
C ILE A 293 5.63 -15.59 -0.28
N THR A 294 6.67 -16.03 0.41
CA THR A 294 6.59 -17.16 1.33
C THR A 294 5.93 -16.71 2.63
N LEU A 295 4.75 -17.26 2.91
CA LEU A 295 4.07 -17.04 4.20
C LEU A 295 4.45 -18.12 5.21
N ARG A 296 4.51 -17.73 6.50
CA ARG A 296 4.56 -18.71 7.58
C ARG A 296 3.29 -19.56 7.57
N ARG A 297 3.44 -20.84 7.90
CA ARG A 297 2.31 -21.78 8.00
C ARG A 297 1.41 -21.52 9.21
N THR A 298 1.90 -20.80 10.22
CA THR A 298 1.20 -20.52 11.47
C THR A 298 1.29 -19.03 11.81
N LEU A 299 0.22 -18.51 12.42
CA LEU A 299 0.25 -17.17 13.01
C LEU A 299 1.28 -17.12 14.14
N PRO A 300 1.96 -15.97 14.33
CA PRO A 300 2.87 -15.78 15.45
C PRO A 300 2.11 -15.85 16.77
N GLU A 301 2.70 -16.50 17.77
CA GLU A 301 2.11 -16.60 19.12
C GLU A 301 2.48 -15.41 20.00
N SER A 302 3.55 -14.70 19.65
CA SER A 302 4.00 -13.48 20.33
C SER A 302 4.67 -12.48 19.38
N ALA A 303 4.72 -11.20 19.77
CA ALA A 303 5.45 -10.16 19.02
C ALA A 303 6.95 -10.47 18.86
N ARG A 304 7.54 -11.28 19.74
CA ARG A 304 8.95 -11.70 19.64
C ARG A 304 9.20 -12.63 18.45
N ASP A 305 8.18 -13.37 18.04
CA ASP A 305 8.29 -14.32 16.92
C ASP A 305 8.36 -13.64 15.56
N LEU A 306 7.95 -12.36 15.49
CA LEU A 306 7.94 -11.53 14.27
C LEU A 306 9.32 -10.97 13.88
N GLY A 307 10.29 -11.03 14.79
CA GLY A 307 11.53 -10.24 14.68
C GLY A 307 12.79 -10.97 15.14
N VAL A 308 12.94 -12.26 14.83
CA VAL A 308 14.23 -12.94 15.03
C VAL A 308 15.20 -12.42 13.97
N LEU A 309 15.96 -11.39 14.34
CA LEU A 309 17.01 -10.83 13.50
C LEU A 309 18.23 -11.77 13.50
N ASP A 310 18.78 -12.04 12.33
CA ASP A 310 20.05 -12.74 12.21
C ASP A 310 21.18 -11.80 12.67
N GLU A 311 21.82 -12.15 13.78
CA GLU A 311 22.90 -11.36 14.35
C GLU A 311 24.07 -11.19 13.37
N SER A 312 24.35 -12.18 12.52
CA SER A 312 25.40 -12.07 11.50
C SER A 312 25.03 -11.07 10.41
N ALA A 313 23.74 -10.99 10.05
CA ALA A 313 23.25 -10.01 9.07
C ALA A 313 23.30 -8.59 9.65
N ILE A 314 22.95 -8.40 10.92
CA ILE A 314 23.09 -7.11 11.62
C ILE A 314 24.55 -6.68 11.61
N GLN A 315 25.48 -7.55 11.99
CA GLN A 315 26.90 -7.19 12.05
C GLN A 315 27.44 -6.79 10.67
N ARG A 316 27.09 -7.53 9.62
CA ARG A 316 27.48 -7.17 8.25
C ARG A 316 26.95 -5.79 7.83
N VAL A 317 25.67 -5.50 8.07
CA VAL A 317 25.10 -4.18 7.72
C VAL A 317 25.74 -3.07 8.54
N ARG A 318 26.07 -3.33 9.81
CA ARG A 318 26.82 -2.37 10.64
C ARG A 318 28.21 -2.10 10.08
N GLU A 319 28.93 -3.12 9.65
CA GLU A 319 30.26 -2.98 9.02
C GLU A 319 30.17 -2.24 7.67
N GLU A 320 29.15 -2.53 6.85
CA GLU A 320 28.94 -1.88 5.54
C GLU A 320 28.51 -0.42 5.66
N ALA A 321 27.70 -0.10 6.67
CA ALA A 321 27.20 1.26 6.91
C ALA A 321 28.18 2.14 7.70
N TRP A 322 29.19 1.55 8.38
CA TRP A 322 30.15 2.31 9.16
C TRP A 322 31.04 3.17 8.24
N PRO A 323 31.19 4.48 8.51
CA PRO A 323 32.02 5.33 7.67
C PRO A 323 33.48 4.86 7.65
N GLN A 324 34.10 4.87 6.48
CA GLN A 324 35.54 4.61 6.29
C GLN A 324 36.24 5.86 5.75
N PRO A 325 36.32 6.94 6.55
CA PRO A 325 36.94 8.20 6.13
C PRO A 325 38.44 8.01 5.89
N ARG A 326 38.98 8.77 4.94
CA ARG A 326 40.38 8.67 4.50
C ARG A 326 41.25 9.82 4.97
N ASP A 327 40.62 10.90 5.43
CA ASP A 327 41.27 12.10 5.94
C ASP A 327 40.38 12.82 6.97
N ALA A 328 40.93 13.88 7.58
CA ALA A 328 40.23 14.67 8.59
C ALA A 328 38.96 15.36 8.08
N GLU A 329 38.87 15.62 6.77
CA GLU A 329 37.70 16.27 6.19
C GLU A 329 36.53 15.28 6.11
N GLU A 330 36.79 14.05 5.64
CA GLU A 330 35.80 12.97 5.64
C GLU A 330 35.39 12.54 7.06
N VAL A 331 36.28 12.67 8.05
CA VAL A 331 35.89 12.48 9.47
C VAL A 331 34.89 13.55 9.91
N HIS A 332 35.13 14.82 9.60
CA HIS A 332 34.22 15.90 9.97
C HIS A 332 32.84 15.74 9.31
N ASP A 333 32.81 15.38 8.02
CA ASP A 333 31.56 15.07 7.32
C ASP A 333 30.83 13.87 7.98
N SER A 334 31.57 12.84 8.40
CA SER A 334 31.00 11.68 9.10
C SER A 334 30.40 12.07 10.46
N LEU A 335 31.04 12.98 11.20
CA LEU A 335 30.52 13.47 12.48
C LEU A 335 29.21 14.26 12.31
N LEU A 336 29.09 15.07 11.26
CA LEU A 336 27.85 15.80 10.95
C LEU A 336 26.68 14.85 10.62
N GLY A 337 26.96 13.67 10.08
CA GLY A 337 25.94 12.64 9.82
C GLY A 337 25.59 11.78 11.03
N LEU A 338 26.56 11.53 11.92
CA LEU A 338 26.41 10.61 13.07
C LEU A 338 26.09 11.32 14.39
N ILE A 339 26.15 12.66 14.45
CA ILE A 339 25.94 13.52 15.62
C ILE A 339 27.05 13.36 16.69
N ALA A 340 27.25 12.15 17.21
CA ALA A 340 28.29 11.84 18.17
C ALA A 340 28.79 10.39 18.02
N VAL A 341 30.09 10.20 18.15
CA VAL A 341 30.76 8.90 18.02
C VAL A 341 31.54 8.59 19.29
N ARG A 342 31.44 7.37 19.81
CA ARG A 342 32.25 6.94 20.95
C ARG A 342 33.69 6.73 20.52
N ALA A 343 34.63 7.24 21.30
CA ALA A 343 36.06 7.10 21.03
C ALA A 343 36.51 5.64 20.90
N ALA A 344 35.84 4.72 21.60
CA ALA A 344 36.14 3.30 21.56
C ALA A 344 35.71 2.61 20.24
N ASP A 345 34.75 3.19 19.51
CA ASP A 345 34.21 2.60 18.28
C ASP A 345 35.01 3.00 17.04
N ALA A 346 35.87 4.03 17.12
CA ALA A 346 36.67 4.54 15.99
C ALA A 346 38.11 4.95 16.41
N PRO A 347 38.91 4.08 17.04
CA PRO A 347 40.25 4.44 17.51
C PRO A 347 41.17 4.96 16.37
N GLU A 348 40.94 4.54 15.13
CA GLU A 348 41.68 5.00 13.96
C GLU A 348 41.44 6.48 13.60
N TRP A 349 40.37 7.12 14.09
CA TRP A 349 40.07 8.53 13.81
C TRP A 349 40.79 9.51 14.75
N GLU A 350 41.41 9.03 15.83
CA GLU A 350 41.95 9.86 16.92
C GLU A 350 42.95 10.91 16.41
N GLY A 351 43.84 10.55 15.47
CA GLY A 351 44.82 11.47 14.90
C GLY A 351 44.20 12.59 14.05
N TRP A 352 43.11 12.30 13.33
CA TRP A 352 42.38 13.29 12.54
C TRP A 352 41.49 14.18 13.42
N LEU A 353 40.95 13.62 14.50
CA LEU A 353 40.16 14.37 15.48
C LEU A 353 41.00 15.37 16.26
N ASP A 354 42.22 15.04 16.63
CA ASP A 354 43.15 15.99 17.26
C ASP A 354 43.41 17.21 16.35
N GLU A 355 43.55 16.98 15.04
CA GLU A 355 43.67 18.04 14.04
C GLU A 355 42.41 18.91 13.96
N LEU A 356 41.23 18.28 13.91
CA LEU A 356 39.94 18.98 13.88
C LEU A 356 39.65 19.76 15.16
N ILE A 357 40.00 19.21 16.33
CA ILE A 357 39.86 19.89 17.63
C ILE A 357 40.80 21.09 17.69
N ALA A 358 42.05 20.94 17.24
CA ALA A 358 43.00 22.05 17.17
C ALA A 358 42.53 23.16 16.21
N ALA A 359 41.82 22.78 15.14
CA ALA A 359 41.18 23.71 14.20
C ALA A 359 39.83 24.28 14.71
N GLY A 360 39.33 23.82 15.87
CA GLY A 360 38.06 24.26 16.46
C GLY A 360 36.80 23.73 15.75
N ARG A 361 36.94 22.63 14.98
CA ARG A 361 35.85 22.02 14.18
C ARG A 361 35.26 20.75 14.80
N ALA A 362 35.93 20.16 15.78
CA ALA A 362 35.43 19.04 16.55
C ALA A 362 35.63 19.29 18.05
N ALA A 363 34.87 18.59 18.88
CA ALA A 363 34.95 18.67 20.32
C ALA A 363 34.75 17.30 20.98
N VAL A 364 35.11 17.22 22.26
CA VAL A 364 35.02 16.01 23.07
C VAL A 364 34.08 16.25 24.24
N ALA A 365 33.11 15.36 24.43
CA ALA A 365 32.24 15.31 25.59
C ALA A 365 32.56 14.04 26.41
N GLN A 366 32.22 14.08 27.69
CA GLN A 366 32.24 12.91 28.56
C GLN A 366 30.84 12.60 29.03
N THR A 367 30.40 11.36 28.85
CA THR A 367 29.13 10.90 29.40
C THR A 367 29.24 10.78 30.92
N ALA A 368 28.10 10.71 31.61
CA ALA A 368 28.03 10.47 33.05
C ALA A 368 28.73 9.16 33.49
N GLU A 369 28.86 8.20 32.58
CA GLU A 369 29.53 6.90 32.78
C GLU A 369 31.03 6.95 32.47
N GLY A 370 31.56 8.11 32.05
CA GLY A 370 32.98 8.35 31.79
C GLY A 370 33.44 7.99 30.37
N GLU A 371 32.51 7.67 29.46
CA GLU A 371 32.83 7.42 28.05
C GLU A 371 33.14 8.73 27.33
N ARG A 372 34.15 8.70 26.45
CA ARG A 372 34.49 9.86 25.61
C ARG A 372 33.70 9.81 24.31
N LEU A 373 33.00 10.89 24.03
CA LEU A 373 32.27 11.13 22.79
C LEU A 373 32.96 12.21 21.97
N TRP A 374 33.11 11.97 20.67
CA TRP A 374 33.60 12.92 19.69
C TRP A 374 32.42 13.41 18.85
N PHE A 375 32.36 14.71 18.60
CA PHE A 375 31.28 15.33 17.85
C PHE A 375 31.79 16.56 17.09
N ALA A 376 31.06 16.95 16.03
CA ALA A 376 31.34 18.17 15.29
C ALA A 376 30.99 19.40 16.14
N ALA A 377 31.80 20.46 16.09
CA ALA A 377 31.57 21.65 16.93
C ALA A 377 30.20 22.30 16.65
N GLU A 378 29.67 22.11 15.46
CA GLU A 378 28.33 22.51 15.01
C GLU A 378 27.19 21.87 15.83
N ASP A 379 27.39 20.65 16.33
CA ASP A 379 26.38 19.87 17.06
C ASP A 379 26.42 20.06 18.59
N LEU A 380 27.24 21.00 19.09
CA LEU A 380 27.46 21.22 20.52
C LEU A 380 26.16 21.31 21.34
N ARG A 381 25.19 22.11 20.88
CA ARG A 381 23.90 22.26 21.58
C ARG A 381 23.11 20.97 21.65
N LEU A 382 23.17 20.16 20.59
CA LEU A 382 22.42 18.92 20.50
C LEU A 382 23.01 17.86 21.43
N VAL A 383 24.35 17.83 21.53
CA VAL A 383 25.07 16.96 22.46
C VAL A 383 24.84 17.37 23.92
N GLU A 384 24.85 18.67 24.24
CA GLU A 384 24.55 19.19 25.59
C GLU A 384 23.12 18.88 26.07
N GLU A 385 22.16 18.69 25.16
CA GLU A 385 20.78 18.30 25.51
C GLU A 385 20.63 16.78 25.73
N LEU A 386 21.48 15.97 25.08
CA LEU A 386 21.42 14.51 25.11
C LEU A 386 22.28 13.87 26.20
N TYR A 387 23.42 14.48 26.56
CA TYR A 387 24.41 13.98 27.51
C TYR A 387 24.79 15.05 28.53
#